data_AF-A0A7C5M0Y2-F1
#
_entry.id   AF-A0A7C5M0Y2-F1
#
_cell.length_a   1.000
_cell.length_b   1.000
_cell.length_c   1.000
_cell.angle_alpha   90.00
_cell.angle_beta   90.00
_cell.angle_gamma   90.00
#
_symmetry.space_group_name_H-M   'P 1'
#
loop_
_entity.id
_entity.type
_entity.pdbx_description
1 polymer ?
#
loop_
_entity_poly.entity_id
_entity_poly.type
_entity_poly.pdbx_seq_one_letter_code
_entity_poly.pdbx_strand_id
1 'polypeptide(L)'
;MIIRRNIGLVAAACVCLVASSLGAKEFTWKLEPGQTFDQVVKQEMTTTIPGGPTGAVEVKAKMEITGEWKVLDRDSDGNTTFEARIKRMKMQMNGPQGNVTVDSDDKESLQTPVGQQLGGLFPKLKKLVVTQKMSPQGEIIESKITSTDGEEGLPTLPGISSDDLKEMMAGDNIVFPKKDLKPGDSWTQTKATPIPGLGGGL
;
A
#
# COMPACT_ATOMS: atom_id res chain seq x y z
N MET A 1 23.04 69.55 -44.15
CA MET A 1 24.28 68.89 -44.62
C MET A 1 25.36 69.25 -43.59
N ILE A 2 26.04 68.38 -42.85
CA ILE A 2 26.36 66.95 -42.94
C ILE A 2 26.39 66.36 -41.52
N ILE A 3 25.94 65.11 -41.43
CA ILE A 3 25.85 64.21 -40.27
C ILE A 3 27.24 63.71 -39.84
N ARG A 4 27.51 63.56 -38.53
CA ARG A 4 28.38 62.47 -38.01
C ARG A 4 27.91 61.93 -36.65
N ARG A 5 27.72 60.61 -36.63
CA ARG A 5 27.36 59.70 -35.54
C ARG A 5 28.60 59.36 -34.68
N ASN A 6 28.38 58.97 -33.42
CA ASN A 6 29.10 57.94 -32.63
C ASN A 6 28.32 57.80 -31.32
N ILE A 7 27.33 56.90 -31.19
CA ILE A 7 27.45 55.46 -30.83
C ILE A 7 28.41 55.25 -29.65
N GLY A 8 27.87 55.40 -28.43
CA GLY A 8 28.43 54.85 -27.19
C GLY A 8 27.41 53.91 -26.59
N LEU A 9 27.59 52.62 -26.86
CA LEU A 9 26.78 51.50 -26.42
C LEU A 9 27.05 51.26 -24.91
N VAL A 10 26.07 51.48 -24.03
CA VAL A 10 26.12 50.94 -22.66
C VAL A 10 24.94 49.98 -22.51
N ALA A 11 25.23 48.70 -22.77
CA ALA A 11 24.34 47.61 -22.47
C ALA A 11 24.25 47.45 -20.95
N ALA A 12 23.20 48.02 -20.35
CA ALA A 12 22.78 47.62 -19.01
C ALA A 12 22.12 46.25 -19.14
N ALA A 13 22.92 45.20 -18.91
CA ALA A 13 22.42 43.85 -18.71
C ALA A 13 21.54 43.84 -17.46
N CYS A 14 20.22 43.97 -17.65
CA CYS A 14 19.25 43.53 -16.66
C CYS A 14 19.44 42.02 -16.49
N VAL A 15 20.26 41.65 -15.51
CA VAL A 15 20.27 40.30 -14.94
C VAL A 15 18.88 40.07 -14.38
N CYS A 16 18.01 39.45 -15.17
CA CYS A 16 16.80 38.82 -14.69
C CYS A 16 17.25 37.73 -13.71
N LEU A 17 17.35 38.10 -12.43
CA LEU A 17 17.23 37.17 -11.32
C LEU A 17 15.83 36.55 -11.45
N VAL A 18 15.71 35.53 -12.29
CA VAL A 18 14.67 34.53 -12.14
C VAL A 18 15.06 33.80 -10.88
N ALA A 19 14.74 34.39 -9.73
CA ALA A 19 14.59 33.65 -8.50
C ALA A 19 13.44 32.69 -8.79
N SER A 20 13.75 31.53 -9.36
CA SER A 20 12.87 30.39 -9.33
C SER A 20 12.62 30.16 -7.86
N SER A 21 11.53 30.70 -7.33
CA SER A 21 10.99 30.25 -6.07
C SER A 21 10.65 28.78 -6.33
N LEU A 22 11.60 27.90 -6.02
CA LEU A 22 11.32 26.54 -5.63
C LEU A 22 10.56 26.67 -4.31
N GLY A 23 9.33 27.17 -4.44
CA GLY A 23 8.42 27.43 -3.35
C GLY A 23 8.12 26.09 -2.74
N ALA A 24 8.26 26.04 -1.42
CA ALA A 24 7.83 24.91 -0.64
C ALA A 24 6.34 24.67 -1.00
N LYS A 25 6.00 23.42 -1.32
CA LYS A 25 4.64 23.04 -1.70
C LYS A 25 4.14 21.99 -0.73
N GLU A 26 2.89 22.12 -0.33
CA GLU A 26 2.16 21.02 0.30
C GLU A 26 1.96 19.90 -0.73
N PHE A 27 2.29 18.67 -0.32
CA PHE A 27 2.10 17.50 -1.15
C PHE A 27 0.79 16.82 -0.76
N THR A 28 -0.07 16.62 -1.75
CA THR A 28 -1.34 15.91 -1.60
C THR A 28 -1.53 14.92 -2.72
N TRP A 29 -2.29 13.88 -2.45
CA TRP A 29 -2.76 12.94 -3.46
C TRP A 29 -3.68 13.64 -4.47
N LYS A 30 -3.49 13.33 -5.75
CA LYS A 30 -4.29 13.84 -6.88
C LYS A 30 -5.10 12.72 -7.52
N LEU A 31 -5.91 12.09 -6.68
CA LEU A 31 -6.83 11.03 -7.10
C LEU A 31 -8.11 11.66 -7.64
N GLU A 32 -8.62 11.08 -8.71
CA GLU A 32 -9.84 11.50 -9.41
C GLU A 32 -10.82 10.32 -9.52
N PRO A 33 -12.15 10.57 -9.39
CA PRO A 33 -13.16 9.53 -9.56
C PRO A 33 -13.02 8.75 -10.87
N GLY A 34 -13.17 7.43 -10.79
CA GLY A 34 -13.05 6.51 -11.93
C GLY A 34 -11.62 6.03 -12.21
N GLN A 35 -10.59 6.64 -11.60
CA GLN A 35 -9.22 6.11 -11.69
C GLN A 35 -9.13 4.73 -11.05
N THR A 36 -8.33 3.86 -11.67
CA THR A 36 -8.08 2.49 -11.19
C THR A 36 -6.59 2.22 -11.18
N PHE A 37 -6.10 1.60 -10.11
CA PHE A 37 -4.69 1.29 -9.91
C PHE A 37 -4.53 -0.18 -9.55
N ASP A 38 -3.69 -0.91 -10.30
CA ASP A 38 -3.24 -2.23 -9.88
C ASP A 38 -2.14 -2.09 -8.84
N GLN A 39 -2.30 -2.80 -7.73
CA GLN A 39 -1.33 -2.81 -6.65
C GLN A 39 -0.70 -4.18 -6.48
N VAL A 40 0.60 -4.20 -6.27
CA VAL A 40 1.35 -5.41 -5.94
C VAL A 40 2.09 -5.17 -4.64
N VAL A 41 1.63 -5.83 -3.58
CA VAL A 41 2.31 -5.84 -2.29
C VAL A 41 3.19 -7.09 -2.24
N LYS A 42 4.49 -6.90 -2.02
CA LYS A 42 5.46 -7.98 -1.83
C LYS A 42 6.01 -7.89 -0.42
N GLN A 43 5.90 -8.99 0.31
CA GLN A 43 6.35 -9.10 1.68
C GLN A 43 7.27 -10.31 1.81
N GLU A 44 8.46 -10.10 2.35
CA GLU A 44 9.38 -11.17 2.73
C GLU A 44 9.45 -11.22 4.25
N MET A 45 9.23 -12.40 4.83
CA MET A 45 9.24 -12.63 6.26
C MET A 45 10.22 -13.75 6.60
N THR A 46 10.90 -13.60 7.72
CA THR A 46 11.67 -14.67 8.36
C THR A 46 11.16 -14.81 9.78
N THR A 47 10.60 -15.98 10.10
CA THR A 47 10.02 -16.27 11.41
C THR A 47 10.78 -17.42 12.04
N THR A 48 11.16 -17.27 13.31
CA THR A 48 11.75 -18.36 14.09
C THR A 48 10.68 -19.00 14.95
N ILE A 49 10.38 -20.27 14.70
CA ILE A 49 9.39 -21.04 15.45
C ILE A 49 10.13 -21.92 16.47
N PRO A 50 9.80 -21.85 17.77
CA PRO A 50 10.34 -22.78 18.76
C PRO A 50 9.89 -24.21 18.43
N GLY A 51 10.82 -25.12 18.13
CA GLY A 51 10.53 -26.53 17.83
C GLY A 51 10.48 -27.45 19.06
N GLY A 52 10.52 -26.89 20.27
CA GLY A 52 10.62 -27.67 21.50
C GLY A 52 11.98 -28.38 21.61
N PRO A 53 12.05 -29.69 21.92
CA PRO A 53 13.31 -30.41 22.14
C PRO A 53 14.25 -30.46 20.92
N THR A 54 13.74 -30.24 19.71
CA THR A 54 14.50 -30.30 18.45
C THR A 54 15.19 -28.98 18.08
N GLY A 55 15.02 -27.93 18.89
CA GLY A 55 15.61 -26.61 18.65
C GLY A 55 14.69 -25.66 17.88
N ALA A 56 15.13 -24.41 17.69
CA ALA A 56 14.38 -23.42 16.93
C ALA A 56 14.49 -23.68 15.42
N VAL A 57 13.40 -23.47 14.70
CA VAL A 57 13.32 -23.64 13.25
C VAL A 57 13.08 -22.29 12.60
N GLU A 58 13.92 -21.92 11.64
CA GLU A 58 13.71 -20.76 10.79
C GLU A 58 12.79 -21.11 9.62
N VAL A 59 11.75 -20.30 9.41
CA VAL A 59 10.83 -20.39 8.28
C VAL A 59 10.90 -19.08 7.51
N LYS A 60 11.22 -19.16 6.21
CA LYS A 60 11.20 -18.00 5.31
C LYS A 60 9.93 -18.04 4.47
N ALA A 61 9.19 -16.95 4.48
CA ALA A 61 7.99 -16.80 3.67
C ALA A 61 8.12 -15.59 2.73
N LYS A 62 7.68 -15.75 1.48
CA LYS A 62 7.46 -14.65 0.53
C LYS A 62 5.99 -14.62 0.17
N MET A 63 5.35 -13.49 0.36
CA MET A 63 3.96 -13.26 0.03
C MET A 63 3.86 -12.16 -1.01
N GLU A 64 3.04 -12.40 -2.03
CA GLU A 64 2.69 -11.43 -3.06
C GLU A 64 1.17 -11.34 -3.13
N ILE A 65 0.64 -10.14 -2.88
CA ILE A 65 -0.78 -9.85 -2.99
C ILE A 65 -0.94 -8.87 -4.15
N THR A 66 -1.68 -9.28 -5.18
CA THR A 66 -2.13 -8.40 -6.25
C THR A 66 -3.54 -7.94 -5.94
N GLY A 67 -3.76 -6.64 -5.94
CA GLY A 67 -5.06 -6.03 -5.74
C GLY A 67 -5.35 -4.91 -6.74
N GLU A 68 -6.52 -4.32 -6.59
CA GLU A 68 -6.97 -3.18 -7.38
C GLU A 68 -7.55 -2.14 -6.44
N TRP A 69 -7.19 -0.89 -6.65
CA TRP A 69 -7.86 0.27 -6.07
C TRP A 69 -8.67 0.98 -7.13
N LYS A 70 -9.92 1.28 -6.83
CA LYS A 70 -10.80 2.08 -7.68
C LYS A 70 -11.27 3.30 -6.91
N VAL A 71 -10.96 4.49 -7.43
CA VAL A 71 -11.41 5.75 -6.85
C VAL A 71 -12.90 5.92 -7.16
N LEU A 72 -13.71 6.00 -6.11
CA LEU A 72 -15.16 6.12 -6.23
C LEU A 72 -15.59 7.58 -6.30
N ASP A 73 -15.12 8.40 -5.37
CA ASP A 73 -15.59 9.75 -5.17
C ASP A 73 -14.54 10.64 -4.49
N ARG A 74 -14.72 11.96 -4.59
CA ARG A 74 -13.93 12.96 -3.88
C ARG A 74 -14.84 14.05 -3.34
N ASP A 75 -14.83 14.23 -2.02
CA ASP A 75 -15.68 15.21 -1.36
C ASP A 75 -15.15 16.65 -1.47
N SER A 76 -15.93 17.62 -0.97
CA SER A 76 -15.58 19.05 -0.98
C SER A 76 -14.34 19.39 -0.17
N ASP A 77 -13.98 18.56 0.82
CA ASP A 77 -12.79 18.73 1.64
C ASP A 77 -11.55 18.10 0.98
N GLY A 78 -11.74 17.48 -0.19
CA GLY A 78 -10.73 16.80 -0.97
C GLY A 78 -10.41 15.39 -0.47
N ASN A 79 -11.17 14.85 0.49
CA ASN A 79 -11.03 13.47 0.89
C ASN A 79 -11.49 12.56 -0.26
N THR A 80 -10.77 11.47 -0.46
CA THR A 80 -11.01 10.54 -1.54
C THR A 80 -11.54 9.22 -0.99
N THR A 81 -12.65 8.73 -1.54
CA THR A 81 -13.18 7.40 -1.24
C THR A 81 -12.75 6.44 -2.33
N PHE A 82 -12.20 5.29 -1.96
CA PHE A 82 -11.83 4.24 -2.90
C PHE A 82 -12.21 2.85 -2.41
N GLU A 83 -12.38 1.93 -3.36
CA GLU A 83 -12.53 0.50 -3.10
C GLU A 83 -11.21 -0.22 -3.37
N ALA A 84 -10.78 -1.05 -2.44
CA ALA A 84 -9.68 -1.99 -2.61
C ALA A 84 -10.21 -3.43 -2.71
N ARG A 85 -9.69 -4.21 -3.65
CA ARG A 85 -10.05 -5.62 -3.87
C ARG A 85 -8.81 -6.47 -4.07
N ILE A 86 -8.82 -7.70 -3.58
CA ILE A 86 -7.75 -8.67 -3.82
C ILE A 86 -8.05 -9.44 -5.11
N LYS A 87 -7.11 -9.44 -6.06
CA LYS A 87 -7.17 -10.18 -7.33
C LYS A 87 -6.49 -11.54 -7.24
N ARG A 88 -5.28 -11.57 -6.67
CA ARG A 88 -4.44 -12.78 -6.58
C ARG A 88 -3.60 -12.75 -5.31
N MET A 89 -3.36 -13.93 -4.75
CA MET A 89 -2.39 -14.12 -3.67
C MET A 89 -1.46 -15.26 -4.03
N LYS A 90 -0.17 -15.05 -3.80
CA LYS A 90 0.86 -16.05 -3.99
C LYS A 90 1.74 -16.08 -2.75
N MET A 91 1.97 -17.27 -2.23
CA MET A 91 2.83 -17.48 -1.08
C MET A 91 3.88 -18.54 -1.41
N GLN A 92 5.11 -18.29 -1.01
CA GLN A 92 6.21 -19.24 -1.02
C GLN A 92 6.70 -19.40 0.40
N MET A 93 6.84 -20.63 0.86
CA MET A 93 7.37 -20.97 2.16
C MET A 93 8.57 -21.90 1.99
N ASN A 94 9.64 -21.63 2.72
CA ASN A 94 10.79 -22.50 2.85
C ASN A 94 10.94 -22.89 4.32
N GLY A 95 10.76 -24.18 4.61
CA GLY A 95 10.88 -24.75 5.94
C GLY A 95 11.51 -26.15 5.92
N PRO A 96 11.57 -26.86 7.06
CA PRO A 96 12.26 -28.15 7.18
C PRO A 96 11.74 -29.23 6.24
N GLN A 97 10.47 -29.15 5.84
CA GLN A 97 9.81 -30.09 4.93
C GLN A 97 10.04 -29.75 3.44
N GLY A 98 10.78 -28.69 3.15
CA GLY A 98 11.10 -28.22 1.81
C GLY A 98 10.39 -26.92 1.41
N ASN A 99 10.48 -26.59 0.11
CA ASN A 99 9.86 -25.42 -0.47
C ASN A 99 8.42 -25.73 -0.90
N VAL A 100 7.48 -24.92 -0.43
CA VAL A 100 6.07 -24.98 -0.83
C VAL A 100 5.69 -23.66 -1.48
N THR A 101 5.03 -23.72 -2.65
CA THR A 101 4.44 -22.54 -3.30
C THR A 101 2.95 -22.78 -3.46
N VAL A 102 2.16 -21.78 -3.08
CA VAL A 102 0.71 -21.77 -3.25
C VAL A 102 0.31 -20.49 -3.95
N ASP A 103 -0.52 -20.59 -4.98
CA ASP A 103 -0.98 -19.47 -5.78
C ASP A 103 -2.49 -19.60 -6.01
N SER A 104 -3.22 -18.52 -5.72
CA SER A 104 -4.68 -18.52 -5.81
C SER A 104 -5.22 -18.74 -7.23
N ASP A 105 -4.38 -18.56 -8.24
CA ASP A 105 -4.75 -18.70 -9.64
C ASP A 105 -4.23 -20.01 -10.26
N ASP A 106 -3.43 -20.78 -9.53
CA ASP A 106 -2.90 -22.08 -9.96
C ASP A 106 -3.59 -23.24 -9.23
N LYS A 107 -4.47 -23.95 -9.97
CA LYS A 107 -5.25 -25.07 -9.45
C LYS A 107 -4.40 -26.23 -8.94
N GLU A 108 -3.22 -26.45 -9.52
CA GLU A 108 -2.33 -27.54 -9.12
C GLU A 108 -1.70 -27.25 -7.76
N SER A 109 -1.24 -26.01 -7.56
CA SER A 109 -0.68 -25.56 -6.28
C SER A 109 -1.67 -25.72 -5.11
N LEU A 110 -2.97 -25.57 -5.38
CA LEU A 110 -4.07 -25.74 -4.41
C LEU A 110 -4.36 -27.21 -4.06
N GLN A 111 -3.82 -28.19 -4.78
CA GLN A 111 -3.97 -29.61 -4.45
C GLN A 111 -2.95 -30.10 -3.41
N THR A 112 -1.91 -29.32 -3.13
CA THR A 112 -0.94 -29.64 -2.07
C THR A 112 -1.60 -29.55 -0.69
N PRO A 113 -1.11 -30.24 0.37
CA PRO A 113 -1.71 -30.14 1.71
C PRO A 113 -1.82 -28.70 2.23
N VAL A 114 -0.78 -27.89 2.02
CA VAL A 114 -0.78 -26.45 2.36
C VAL A 114 -1.72 -25.68 1.44
N GLY A 115 -1.72 -26.01 0.15
CA GLY A 115 -2.61 -25.43 -0.85
C GLY A 115 -4.10 -25.68 -0.57
N GLN A 116 -4.46 -26.83 -0.01
CA GLN A 116 -5.85 -27.13 0.38
C GLN A 116 -6.30 -26.30 1.58
N GLN A 117 -5.41 -26.10 2.56
CA GLN A 117 -5.68 -25.24 3.71
C GLN A 117 -5.92 -23.78 3.28
N LEU A 118 -5.08 -23.26 2.38
CA LEU A 118 -5.17 -21.87 1.91
C LEU A 118 -6.18 -21.68 0.76
N GLY A 119 -6.44 -22.73 -0.01
CA GLY A 119 -7.36 -22.72 -1.14
C GLY A 119 -8.81 -22.50 -0.72
N GLY A 120 -9.19 -22.89 0.51
CA GLY A 120 -10.46 -22.52 1.10
C GLY A 120 -10.55 -21.06 1.55
N LEU A 121 -9.40 -20.43 1.81
CA LEU A 121 -9.29 -19.05 2.26
C LEU A 121 -9.30 -18.06 1.09
N PHE A 122 -8.54 -18.35 0.03
CA PHE A 122 -8.34 -17.39 -1.05
C PHE A 122 -9.62 -16.89 -1.73
N PRO A 123 -10.60 -17.76 -2.07
CA PRO A 123 -11.86 -17.30 -2.63
C PRO A 123 -12.61 -16.35 -1.71
N LYS A 124 -12.54 -16.55 -0.38
CA LYS A 124 -13.20 -15.67 0.59
C LYS A 124 -12.55 -14.29 0.61
N LEU A 125 -11.21 -14.23 0.58
CA LEU A 125 -10.47 -12.97 0.53
C LEU A 125 -10.69 -12.21 -0.78
N LYS A 126 -10.82 -12.91 -1.92
CA LYS A 126 -11.15 -12.28 -3.22
C LYS A 126 -12.55 -11.67 -3.26
N LYS A 127 -13.47 -12.13 -2.40
CA LYS A 127 -14.80 -11.54 -2.26
C LYS A 127 -14.82 -10.29 -1.38
N LEU A 128 -13.75 -10.02 -0.64
CA LEU A 128 -13.69 -8.84 0.19
C LEU A 128 -13.57 -7.57 -0.66
N VAL A 129 -14.39 -6.60 -0.30
CA VAL A 129 -14.32 -5.23 -0.81
C VAL A 129 -14.06 -4.35 0.40
N VAL A 130 -12.94 -3.63 0.37
CA VAL A 130 -12.61 -2.66 1.41
C VAL A 130 -12.87 -1.28 0.86
N THR A 131 -13.85 -0.59 1.41
CA THR A 131 -14.11 0.81 1.11
C THR A 131 -13.35 1.65 2.12
N GLN A 132 -12.52 2.57 1.65
CA GLN A 132 -11.72 3.45 2.50
C GLN A 132 -11.94 4.90 2.10
N LYS A 133 -11.99 5.78 3.11
CA LYS A 133 -11.93 7.22 2.92
C LYS A 133 -10.57 7.71 3.39
N MET A 134 -9.92 8.51 2.55
CA MET A 134 -8.56 8.98 2.74
C MET A 134 -8.48 10.50 2.63
N SER A 135 -7.75 11.14 3.53
CA SER A 135 -7.48 12.58 3.49
C SER A 135 -6.61 12.96 2.28
N PRO A 136 -6.57 14.24 1.88
CA PRO A 136 -5.67 14.70 0.81
C PRO A 136 -4.20 14.32 1.04
N GLN A 137 -3.76 14.22 2.29
CA GLN A 137 -2.40 13.88 2.66
C GLN A 137 -2.15 12.37 2.63
N GLY A 138 -3.18 11.52 2.60
CA GLY A 138 -3.04 10.07 2.53
C GLY A 138 -3.41 9.32 3.82
N GLU A 139 -3.95 10.01 4.83
CA GLU A 139 -4.39 9.38 6.07
C GLU A 139 -5.73 8.67 5.83
N ILE A 140 -5.82 7.38 6.17
CA ILE A 140 -7.11 6.68 6.16
C ILE A 140 -7.92 7.16 7.36
N ILE A 141 -9.05 7.81 7.10
CA ILE A 141 -9.94 8.38 8.11
C ILE A 141 -11.16 7.49 8.39
N GLU A 142 -11.52 6.63 7.44
CA GLU A 142 -12.59 5.65 7.59
C GLU A 142 -12.26 4.40 6.78
N SER A 143 -12.59 3.22 7.32
CA SER A 143 -12.47 1.97 6.59
C SER A 143 -13.63 1.04 6.93
N LYS A 144 -14.22 0.47 5.89
CA LYS A 144 -15.29 -0.51 5.96
C LYS A 144 -14.89 -1.73 5.13
N ILE A 145 -15.06 -2.92 5.69
CA ILE A 145 -14.91 -4.17 4.93
C ILE A 145 -16.29 -4.75 4.73
N THR A 146 -16.60 -5.11 3.48
CA THR A 146 -17.76 -5.90 3.11
C THR A 146 -17.31 -7.13 2.32
N SER A 147 -18.20 -8.09 2.14
CA SER A 147 -18.04 -9.15 1.15
C SER A 147 -19.02 -8.90 0.01
N THR A 148 -18.73 -9.42 -1.19
CA THR A 148 -19.71 -9.48 -2.29
C THR A 148 -20.99 -10.24 -1.90
N ASP A 149 -20.91 -11.07 -0.87
CA ASP A 149 -22.05 -11.82 -0.32
C ASP A 149 -22.79 -11.05 0.82
N GLY A 150 -22.34 -9.84 1.20
CA GLY A 150 -22.87 -9.04 2.32
C GLY A 150 -21.95 -8.96 3.55
N GLU A 151 -22.34 -8.20 4.59
CA GLU A 151 -21.52 -8.00 5.81
C GLU A 151 -21.36 -9.26 6.67
N GLU A 152 -22.33 -10.19 6.62
CA GLU A 152 -22.28 -11.47 7.33
C GLU A 152 -21.29 -12.47 6.69
N GLY A 153 -20.80 -12.17 5.49
CA GLY A 153 -19.92 -13.04 4.69
C GLY A 153 -18.43 -12.83 4.94
N LEU A 154 -18.03 -12.07 5.98
CA LEU A 154 -16.62 -11.84 6.28
C LEU A 154 -15.94 -13.15 6.73
N PRO A 155 -14.79 -13.52 6.14
CA PRO A 155 -14.08 -14.72 6.55
C PRO A 155 -13.52 -14.53 7.95
N THR A 156 -13.87 -15.44 8.86
CA THR A 156 -13.10 -15.67 10.08
C THR A 156 -11.80 -16.36 9.70
N LEU A 157 -10.69 -15.66 9.94
CA LEU A 157 -9.35 -16.17 9.70
C LEU A 157 -8.80 -16.70 11.03
N PRO A 158 -8.29 -17.94 11.07
CA PRO A 158 -7.63 -18.45 12.27
C PRO A 158 -6.47 -17.52 12.68
N GLY A 159 -6.58 -16.91 13.87
CA GLY A 159 -5.54 -16.03 14.41
C GLY A 159 -5.48 -14.61 13.85
N ILE A 160 -6.47 -14.17 13.06
CA ILE A 160 -6.57 -12.79 12.55
C ILE A 160 -7.99 -12.30 12.79
N SER A 161 -8.15 -11.27 13.63
CA SER A 161 -9.45 -10.65 13.87
C SER A 161 -9.90 -9.83 12.64
N SER A 162 -11.19 -9.49 12.58
CA SER A 162 -11.70 -8.58 11.53
C SER A 162 -11.02 -7.21 11.58
N ASP A 163 -10.59 -6.75 12.77
CA ASP A 163 -9.89 -5.48 12.92
C ASP A 163 -8.42 -5.58 12.49
N ASP A 164 -7.74 -6.69 12.79
CA ASP A 164 -6.38 -6.95 12.24
C ASP A 164 -6.41 -7.01 10.70
N LEU A 165 -7.46 -7.59 10.13
CA LEU A 165 -7.67 -7.63 8.69
C LEU A 165 -7.90 -6.23 8.11
N LYS A 166 -8.65 -5.36 8.80
CA LYS A 166 -8.80 -3.94 8.43
C LYS A 166 -7.46 -3.22 8.44
N GLU A 167 -6.68 -3.37 9.50
CA GLU A 167 -5.38 -2.70 9.61
C GLU A 167 -4.39 -3.21 8.56
N MET A 168 -4.41 -4.50 8.25
CA MET A 168 -3.59 -5.07 7.17
C MET A 168 -3.99 -4.53 5.80
N MET A 169 -5.30 -4.42 5.52
CA MET A 169 -5.81 -3.93 4.23
C MET A 169 -5.79 -2.40 4.11
N ALA A 170 -5.76 -1.67 5.22
CA ALA A 170 -5.45 -0.23 5.28
C ALA A 170 -3.96 0.08 5.16
N GLY A 171 -3.14 -0.96 4.95
CA GLY A 171 -1.68 -0.97 5.01
C GLY A 171 -0.99 0.25 4.40
N ASP A 172 0.15 0.61 5.00
CA ASP A 172 1.23 1.51 4.54
C ASP A 172 0.93 2.56 3.46
N ASN A 173 -0.22 3.23 3.57
CA ASN A 173 -0.50 4.43 2.82
C ASN A 173 0.57 5.48 3.11
N ILE A 174 1.19 6.01 2.06
CA ILE A 174 2.14 7.11 2.20
C ILE A 174 1.36 8.34 2.63
N VAL A 175 1.66 8.81 3.84
CA VAL A 175 1.12 10.08 4.33
C VAL A 175 2.14 11.17 4.08
N PHE A 176 1.75 12.15 3.27
CA PHE A 176 2.52 13.38 3.09
C PHE A 176 2.42 14.24 4.35
N PRO A 177 3.54 14.86 4.78
CA PRO A 177 3.50 15.72 5.94
C PRO A 177 2.73 17.01 5.61
N LYS A 178 2.01 17.56 6.58
CA LYS A 178 1.25 18.82 6.43
C LYS A 178 2.12 20.07 6.29
N LYS A 179 3.44 19.92 6.33
CA LYS A 179 4.40 21.02 6.13
C LYS A 179 4.77 21.08 4.66
N ASP A 180 5.06 22.27 4.17
CA ASP A 180 5.60 22.41 2.84
C ASP A 180 6.95 21.70 2.71
N LEU A 181 7.14 20.97 1.62
CA LEU A 181 8.40 20.31 1.29
C LEU A 181 9.09 21.02 0.13
N LYS A 182 10.42 21.06 0.19
CA LYS A 182 11.32 21.55 -0.86
C LYS A 182 12.04 20.38 -1.52
N PRO A 183 12.56 20.55 -2.76
CA PRO A 183 13.41 19.55 -3.37
C PRO A 183 14.59 19.17 -2.46
N GLY A 184 14.77 17.88 -2.21
CA GLY A 184 15.80 17.35 -1.31
C GLY A 184 15.34 17.12 0.13
N ASP A 185 14.15 17.59 0.51
CA ASP A 185 13.59 17.27 1.83
C ASP A 185 13.21 15.80 1.92
N SER A 186 13.34 15.25 3.13
CA SER A 186 12.86 13.92 3.48
C SER A 186 11.96 14.01 4.71
N TRP A 187 11.08 13.02 4.84
CA TRP A 187 10.29 12.83 6.05
C TRP A 187 10.25 11.35 6.42
N THR A 188 9.97 11.11 7.69
CA THR A 188 9.81 9.75 8.23
C THR A 188 8.38 9.61 8.72
N GLN A 189 7.78 8.48 8.38
CA GLN A 189 6.51 8.05 8.94
C GLN A 189 6.75 6.80 9.77
N THR A 190 6.19 6.78 10.98
CA THR A 190 6.16 5.59 11.83
C THR A 190 4.72 5.12 11.93
N LYS A 191 4.48 3.85 11.63
CA LYS A 191 3.19 3.18 11.85
C LYS A 191 3.40 1.94 12.70
N ALA A 192 2.49 1.72 13.62
CA ALA A 192 2.36 0.41 14.26
C ALA A 192 1.46 -0.44 13.36
N THR A 193 1.94 -1.60 12.95
CA THR A 193 1.14 -2.58 12.22
C THR A 193 1.13 -3.85 13.07
N PRO A 194 -0.04 -4.35 13.49
CA PRO A 194 -0.11 -5.62 14.20
C PRO A 194 0.40 -6.72 13.27
N ILE A 195 1.26 -7.58 13.80
CA ILE A 195 1.69 -8.78 13.07
C ILE A 195 0.63 -9.85 13.34
N PRO A 196 -0.14 -10.28 12.33
CA PRO A 196 -1.20 -11.27 12.55
C PRO A 196 -0.61 -12.58 13.06
N GLY A 197 -1.23 -13.17 14.09
CA GLY A 197 -0.84 -14.47 14.65
C GLY A 197 0.28 -14.48 15.70
N LEU A 198 0.88 -13.35 16.06
CA LEU A 198 1.86 -13.26 17.18
C LEU A 198 1.28 -12.68 18.49
N GLY A 199 0.03 -12.22 18.48
CA GLY A 199 -0.63 -11.57 19.64
C GLY A 199 -1.61 -12.43 20.44
N GLY A 200 -1.76 -13.73 20.12
CA GLY A 200 -2.73 -14.61 20.76
C GLY A 200 -2.09 -15.88 21.30
N GLY A 201 -1.33 -15.78 22.40
CA GLY A 201 -0.77 -16.95 23.07
C GLY A 201 0.48 -16.68 23.90
N LEU A 202 0.33 -15.87 24.95
CA LEU A 202 1.03 -16.06 26.23
C LEU A 202 -0.02 -16.05 27.34
#